data_AF-A0A7J2YLS9-F1
#
_entry.id   AF-A0A7J2YLS9-F1
#
_cell.length_a   1.000
_cell.length_b   1.000
_cell.length_c   1.000
_cell.angle_alpha   90.00
_cell.angle_beta   90.00
_cell.angle_gamma   90.00
#
_symmetry.space_group_name_H-M   'P 1'
#
loop_
_entity.id
_entity.type
_entity.pdbx_description
1 polymer ?
#
loop_
_entity_poly.entity_id
_entity_poly.type
_entity_poly.pdbx_seq_one_letter_code
_entity_poly.pdbx_strand_id
1 'polypeptide(L)'
;LVDVLEEDKEIRVIAELPGVEKEDIKLHATEGVLTITVDTKERKYYKELELSSRVDPSTAKSSYKNGVLEVTLKKVEEKPRGVLIEID
;
A
#
# COMPACT_ATOMS: atom_id res chain seq x y z
N LEU A 1 -11.36 4.62 8.80
CA LEU A 1 -10.73 3.31 9.12
C LEU A 1 -9.61 3.03 8.10
N VAL A 2 -8.62 2.19 8.44
CA VAL A 2 -7.67 1.64 7.45
C VAL A 2 -7.46 0.17 7.75
N ASP A 3 -7.65 -0.66 6.74
CA ASP A 3 -7.44 -2.10 6.80
C ASP A 3 -6.37 -2.52 5.79
N VAL A 4 -5.54 -3.48 6.18
CA VAL A 4 -4.50 -4.07 5.33
C VAL A 4 -4.80 -5.56 5.20
N LEU A 5 -5.04 -5.98 3.97
CA LEU A 5 -5.30 -7.37 3.60
C LEU A 5 -4.05 -7.91 2.92
N GLU A 6 -3.49 -8.96 3.51
CA GLU A 6 -2.37 -9.66 2.94
C GLU A 6 -2.86 -10.90 2.18
N GLU A 7 -2.58 -10.92 0.87
CA GLU A 7 -2.85 -12.05 0.01
C GLU A 7 -1.51 -12.70 -0.42
N ASP A 8 -1.56 -13.86 -1.08
CA ASP A 8 -0.33 -14.60 -1.43
C ASP A 8 0.63 -13.80 -2.31
N LYS A 9 0.09 -13.01 -3.25
CA LYS A 9 0.87 -12.31 -4.29
C LYS A 9 0.79 -10.79 -4.20
N GLU A 10 -0.07 -10.26 -3.36
CA GLU A 10 -0.33 -8.83 -3.27
C GLU A 10 -0.73 -8.41 -1.86
N ILE A 11 -0.60 -7.11 -1.61
CA ILE A 11 -1.14 -6.45 -0.43
C ILE A 11 -2.21 -5.49 -0.92
N ARG A 12 -3.37 -5.53 -0.26
CA ARG A 12 -4.49 -4.62 -0.50
C ARG A 12 -4.72 -3.75 0.72
N VAL A 13 -4.73 -2.43 0.51
CA VAL A 13 -4.98 -1.44 1.55
C VAL A 13 -6.31 -0.76 1.26
N ILE A 14 -7.20 -0.74 2.25
CA ILE A 14 -8.51 -0.10 2.18
C ILE A 14 -8.53 1.03 3.20
N ALA A 15 -8.82 2.25 2.77
CA ALA A 15 -8.89 3.43 3.63
C ALA A 15 -10.18 4.22 3.39
N GLU A 16 -10.90 4.53 4.46
CA GLU A 16 -12.10 5.36 4.40
C GLU A 16 -11.75 6.84 4.53
N LEU A 17 -12.10 7.61 3.51
CA LEU A 17 -11.89 9.05 3.39
C LEU A 17 -13.18 9.76 2.95
N PRO A 18 -14.32 9.62 3.64
CA PRO A 18 -15.58 10.22 3.22
C PRO A 18 -15.49 11.74 3.14
N GLY A 19 -15.99 12.32 2.05
CA GLY A 19 -15.97 13.78 1.82
C GLY A 19 -14.61 14.33 1.37
N VAL A 20 -13.66 13.47 0.98
CA VAL A 20 -12.41 13.88 0.34
C VAL A 20 -12.56 13.76 -1.18
N GLU A 21 -12.19 14.78 -1.93
CA GLU A 21 -12.14 14.72 -3.39
C GLU A 21 -10.94 13.91 -3.85
N LYS A 22 -11.08 13.19 -4.97
CA LYS A 22 -10.05 12.26 -5.44
C LYS A 22 -8.72 12.98 -5.71
N GLU A 23 -8.80 14.20 -6.23
CA GLU A 23 -7.66 15.03 -6.63
C GLU A 23 -6.82 15.48 -5.45
N ASP A 24 -7.40 15.49 -4.24
CA ASP A 24 -6.72 15.87 -3.00
C ASP A 24 -5.98 14.70 -2.34
N ILE A 25 -6.20 13.47 -2.80
CA ILE A 25 -5.55 12.27 -2.28
C ILE A 25 -4.21 12.06 -2.98
N LYS A 26 -3.13 12.11 -2.21
CA LYS A 26 -1.78 11.79 -2.67
C LYS A 26 -1.36 10.45 -2.10
N LEU A 27 -0.94 9.56 -2.99
CA LEU A 27 -0.38 8.26 -2.67
C LEU A 27 1.10 8.23 -3.00
N HIS A 28 1.89 7.70 -2.09
CA HIS A 28 3.31 7.42 -2.32
C HIS A 28 3.62 6.04 -1.80
N ALA A 29 4.28 5.22 -2.60
CA ALA A 29 4.67 3.87 -2.21
C ALA A 29 6.17 3.66 -2.46
N THR A 30 6.83 3.06 -1.48
CA THR A 30 8.16 2.46 -1.59
C THR A 30 8.04 0.94 -1.54
N GLU A 31 9.15 0.21 -1.59
CA GLU A 31 9.10 -1.26 -1.48
C GLU A 31 8.50 -1.74 -0.14
N GLY A 32 8.52 -0.94 0.92
CA GLY A 32 8.07 -1.37 2.26
C GLY A 32 7.07 -0.45 2.94
N VAL A 33 6.70 0.68 2.33
CA VAL A 33 5.82 1.68 2.97
C VAL A 33 4.83 2.23 1.96
N LEU A 34 3.56 2.32 2.36
CA LEU A 34 2.53 3.10 1.66
C LEU A 34 2.15 4.32 2.51
N THR A 35 2.20 5.51 1.90
CA THR A 35 1.79 6.77 2.50
C THR A 35 0.56 7.32 1.78
N ILE A 36 -0.46 7.69 2.56
CA ILE A 36 -1.70 8.33 2.12
C ILE A 36 -1.76 9.72 2.74
N THR A 37 -1.80 10.76 1.91
CA THR A 37 -1.87 12.16 2.36
C THR A 37 -3.05 12.87 1.74
N VAL A 38 -3.77 13.64 2.56
CA VAL A 38 -4.75 14.65 2.15
C VAL A 38 -4.38 15.92 2.91
N ASP A 39 -4.17 17.01 2.18
CA ASP A 39 -3.80 18.30 2.78
C ASP A 39 -4.63 19.42 2.15
N THR A 40 -5.87 19.55 2.60
CA THR A 40 -6.76 20.65 2.24
C THR A 40 -7.05 21.52 3.45
N LYS A 41 -7.69 22.67 3.24
CA LYS A 41 -8.13 23.54 4.34
C LYS A 41 -9.22 22.89 5.19
N GLU A 42 -10.06 22.06 4.58
CA GLU A 42 -11.23 21.44 5.19
C GLU A 42 -10.87 20.13 5.87
N ARG A 43 -9.85 19.43 5.36
CA ARG A 43 -9.42 18.14 5.89
C ARG A 43 -7.92 17.93 5.73
N LYS A 44 -7.28 17.52 6.83
CA LYS A 44 -5.91 17.01 6.84
C LYS A 44 -5.93 15.56 7.27
N TYR A 45 -5.25 14.71 6.52
CA TYR A 45 -5.08 13.30 6.83
C TYR A 45 -3.69 12.86 6.41
N TYR A 46 -2.99 12.18 7.29
CA TYR A 46 -1.71 11.57 7.00
C TYR A 46 -1.71 10.18 7.60
N LYS A 47 -1.41 9.18 6.77
CA LYS A 47 -1.23 7.81 7.23
C LYS A 47 -0.05 7.20 6.51
N GLU A 48 0.83 6.63 7.30
CA GLU A 48 1.92 5.79 6.85
C GLU A 48 1.65 4.36 7.31
N LEU A 49 1.87 3.41 6.40
CA LEU A 49 1.64 1.99 6.61
C LEU A 49 2.92 1.25 6.26
N GLU A 50 3.54 0.64 7.25
CA GLU A 50 4.57 -0.36 7.00
C GLU A 50 3.92 -1.61 6.41
N LEU A 51 4.46 -2.08 5.30
CA LEU A 51 3.98 -3.26 4.59
C LEU A 51 4.69 -4.49 5.14
N SER A 52 3.92 -5.56 5.37
CA SER A 52 4.44 -6.81 5.94
C SER A 52 5.41 -7.57 5.03
N SER A 53 5.44 -7.20 3.74
CA SER A 53 6.34 -7.77 2.74
C SER A 53 6.70 -6.73 1.69
N ARG A 54 7.83 -6.96 1.00
CA ARG A 54 8.27 -6.06 -0.07
C ARG A 54 7.32 -6.11 -1.25
N VAL A 55 6.96 -4.95 -1.77
CA VAL A 55 6.10 -4.79 -2.95
C VAL A 55 6.84 -4.09 -4.08
N ASP A 56 6.30 -4.20 -5.30
CA ASP A 56 6.72 -3.40 -6.45
C ASP A 56 5.75 -2.21 -6.64
N PRO A 57 6.16 -0.98 -6.28
CA PRO A 57 5.31 0.21 -6.43
C PRO A 57 4.88 0.49 -7.87
N SER A 58 5.62 0.04 -8.88
CA SER A 58 5.27 0.25 -10.28
C SER A 58 4.02 -0.54 -10.70
N THR A 59 3.65 -1.56 -9.92
CA THR A 59 2.46 -2.39 -10.14
C THR A 59 1.22 -1.85 -9.47
N ALA A 60 1.32 -0.73 -8.74
CA ALA A 60 0.25 -0.17 -7.95
C ALA A 60 -1.01 0.10 -8.78
N LYS A 61 -2.15 -0.35 -8.26
CA LYS A 61 -3.47 0.02 -8.76
C LYS A 61 -4.26 0.65 -7.63
N SER A 62 -5.06 1.66 -7.95
CA SER A 62 -5.92 2.31 -6.97
C SER A 62 -7.31 2.57 -7.52
N SER A 63 -8.32 2.42 -6.68
CA SER A 63 -9.68 2.86 -6.96
C SER A 63 -10.21 3.72 -5.82
N TYR A 64 -11.05 4.70 -6.12
CA TYR A 64 -11.68 5.54 -5.12
C TYR A 64 -13.16 5.70 -5.48
N LYS A 65 -14.05 5.20 -4.62
CA LYS A 65 -15.49 5.21 -4.87
C LYS A 65 -16.23 5.39 -3.55
N ASN A 66 -17.18 6.33 -3.54
CA ASN A 66 -18.06 6.59 -2.38
C ASN A 66 -17.29 6.82 -1.06
N GLY A 67 -16.16 7.53 -1.11
CA GLY A 67 -15.36 7.80 0.08
C GLY A 67 -14.46 6.65 0.54
N VAL A 68 -14.34 5.56 -0.24
CA VAL A 68 -13.45 4.43 0.08
C VAL A 68 -12.34 4.35 -0.96
N LEU A 69 -11.10 4.45 -0.50
CA LEU A 69 -9.88 4.25 -1.27
C LEU A 69 -9.44 2.80 -1.12
N GLU A 70 -9.17 2.15 -2.24
CA GLU A 70 -8.55 0.83 -2.30
C GLU A 70 -7.25 0.94 -3.10
N VAL A 71 -6.16 0.39 -2.56
CA VAL A 71 -4.83 0.33 -3.20
C VAL A 71 -4.33 -1.10 -3.20
N THR A 72 -3.95 -1.62 -4.36
CA THR A 72 -3.38 -2.96 -4.54
C THR A 72 -1.94 -2.85 -5.00
N LEU A 73 -1.02 -3.55 -4.33
CA LEU A 73 0.41 -3.57 -4.60
C LEU A 73 0.88 -5.02 -4.71
N LYS A 74 1.53 -5.42 -5.81
CA LYS A 74 2.06 -6.79 -5.92
C LYS A 74 3.30 -6.95 -5.08
N LYS A 75 3.41 -8.09 -4.39
CA LYS A 75 4.63 -8.49 -3.70
C LYS A 75 5.75 -8.73 -4.71
N VAL A 76 6.97 -8.38 -4.34
CA VAL A 76 8.15 -8.77 -5.11
C VAL A 76 8.34 -10.27 -4.92
N GLU A 77 8.40 -11.04 -6.01
CA GLU A 77 8.76 -12.45 -5.94
C GLU A 77 10.20 -12.57 -5.43
N GLU A 78 10.37 -12.96 -4.16
CA GLU A 78 11.68 -13.29 -3.64
C GLU A 78 12.12 -14.62 -4.24
N LYS A 79 13.02 -14.57 -5.23
CA LYS A 79 13.74 -15.78 -5.63
C LYS A 79 14.47 -16.30 -4.40
N PRO A 80 14.29 -17.57 -3.99
CA PRO A 80 14.97 -18.11 -2.83
C PRO A 80 16.47 -17.96 -3.02
N ARG A 81 17.10 -17.08 -2.24
CA ARG A 81 18.55 -16.91 -2.17
C ARG A 81 19.10 -17.88 -1.12
N GLY A 82 18.81 -19.16 -1.31
CA GLY A 82 19.41 -20.24 -0.52
C GLY A 82 20.58 -20.84 -1.29
N VAL A 83 21.70 -21.05 -0.61
CA VAL A 83 22.75 -21.96 -1.07
C VAL A 83 22.73 -23.19 -0.18
N LEU A 84 23.06 -24.34 -0.75
CA LEU A 84 23.19 -25.58 -0.01
C LEU A 84 24.44 -25.46 0.87
N ILE A 85 24.28 -25.61 2.19
CA ILE A 85 25.40 -25.62 3.14
C ILE A 85 25.71 -27.08 3.43
N GLU A 86 26.91 -27.51 3.08
CA GLU A 86 27.42 -28.82 3.48
C GLU A 86 28.02 -28.74 4.89
N ILE A 87 27.86 -29.81 5.66
CA ILE A 87 28.38 -29.93 7.03
C ILE A 87 29.66 -30.77 6.94
N ASP A 88 30.77 -30.26 7.49
CA ASP A 88 32.02 -31.00 7.72
C ASP A 88 31.96 -31.88 8.98
#